data_AF-A0A9E1NBS4-F1
#
_entry.id   AF-A0A9E1NBS4-F1
#
_cell.length_a   1.000
_cell.length_b   1.000
_cell.length_c   1.000
_cell.angle_alpha   90.00
_cell.angle_beta   90.00
_cell.angle_gamma   90.00
#
_symmetry.space_group_name_H-M   'P 1'
#
loop_
_entity.id
_entity.type
_entity.pdbx_description
1 polymer ?
#
loop_
_entity_poly.entity_id
_entity_poly.type
_entity_poly.pdbx_seq_one_letter_code
_entity_poly.pdbx_strand_id
1 'polypeptide(L)'
;MPPKKPAKSPAQNSVQNIVDRCQALFDDLDFTAVKDWKAAHPGAKAIGYLPIYVPREIIHAAGMLPVGILGGGDQLEVIHGDAYYQSYICRIPRSTIELGLTGRLDCLDGMLFPSICDVIRNLSGMWQLLFKDKYVKYFDVPQTYRDDIAGTFYIHELQTLREDLGKMAGRTITDDDLRNSIAVYNENRVAIAELYRLRAVQPWQAPTRSLVSERLSQYSHLTMQQ
;
A
#
# COMPACT_ATOMS: atom_id res chain seq x y z
N MET A 1 -24.87 -27.79 43.81
CA MET A 1 -25.18 -27.52 42.39
C MET A 1 -24.42 -26.26 42.01
N PRO A 2 -23.31 -26.33 41.25
CA PRO A 2 -22.50 -25.15 40.96
C PRO A 2 -23.24 -24.22 39.98
N PRO A 3 -23.10 -22.89 40.10
CA PRO A 3 -23.80 -21.95 39.24
C PRO A 3 -23.29 -22.05 37.79
N LYS A 4 -24.23 -22.17 36.85
CA LYS A 4 -23.94 -22.12 35.40
C LYS A 4 -23.22 -20.82 35.07
N LYS A 5 -22.03 -20.92 34.46
CA LYS A 5 -21.36 -19.79 33.80
C LYS A 5 -22.33 -19.16 32.80
N PRO A 6 -22.47 -17.82 32.76
CA PRO A 6 -23.30 -17.18 31.75
C PRO A 6 -22.72 -17.45 30.36
N ALA A 7 -23.58 -17.85 29.44
CA ALA A 7 -23.26 -18.03 28.04
C ALA A 7 -22.76 -16.67 27.48
N LYS A 8 -21.55 -16.66 26.93
CA LYS A 8 -21.01 -15.49 26.23
C LYS A 8 -21.86 -15.23 24.98
N SER A 9 -22.30 -13.98 24.82
CA SER A 9 -23.11 -13.50 23.69
C SER A 9 -22.34 -13.58 22.36
N PRO A 10 -23.03 -13.57 21.20
CA PRO A 10 -22.41 -13.73 19.90
C PRO A 10 -21.75 -12.44 19.40
N ALA A 11 -20.62 -12.60 18.69
CA ALA A 11 -19.88 -11.59 17.91
C ALA A 11 -19.16 -10.46 18.67
N GLN A 12 -18.07 -10.80 19.36
CA GLN A 12 -16.97 -9.86 19.58
C GLN A 12 -15.81 -10.29 18.67
N ASN A 13 -15.49 -9.48 17.65
CA ASN A 13 -14.23 -9.65 16.92
C ASN A 13 -13.09 -9.47 17.93
N SER A 14 -12.43 -10.57 18.29
CA SER A 14 -11.32 -10.51 19.24
C SER A 14 -10.15 -9.75 18.59
N VAL A 15 -9.31 -9.08 19.39
CA VAL A 15 -8.07 -8.44 18.91
C VAL A 15 -7.23 -9.43 18.09
N GLN A 16 -7.24 -10.71 18.49
CA GLN A 16 -6.55 -11.77 17.78
C GLN A 16 -7.06 -11.93 16.35
N ASN A 17 -8.38 -11.87 16.11
CA ASN A 17 -8.94 -11.99 14.77
C ASN A 17 -8.48 -10.84 13.85
N ILE A 18 -8.32 -9.63 14.41
CA ILE A 18 -7.81 -8.47 13.65
C ILE A 18 -6.35 -8.70 13.27
N VAL A 19 -5.52 -9.12 14.24
CA VAL A 19 -4.09 -9.40 14.02
C VAL A 19 -3.91 -10.53 13.00
N ASP A 20 -4.69 -11.60 13.10
CA ASP A 20 -4.62 -12.75 12.18
C ASP A 20 -5.00 -12.33 10.75
N ARG A 21 -6.01 -11.48 10.60
CA ARG A 21 -6.38 -10.91 9.30
C ARG A 21 -5.26 -10.04 8.74
N CYS A 22 -4.67 -9.15 9.54
CA CYS A 22 -3.55 -8.32 9.11
C CYS A 22 -2.36 -9.18 8.67
N GLN A 23 -2.06 -10.25 9.40
CA GLN A 23 -0.99 -11.18 9.06
C GLN A 23 -1.29 -11.92 7.75
N ALA A 24 -2.50 -12.43 7.56
CA ALA A 24 -2.90 -13.11 6.33
C ALA A 24 -2.78 -12.19 5.10
N LEU A 25 -3.16 -10.92 5.24
CA LEU A 25 -3.00 -9.91 4.18
C LEU A 25 -1.53 -9.56 3.92
N PHE A 26 -0.67 -9.63 4.94
CA PHE A 26 0.76 -9.36 4.80
C PHE A 26 1.50 -10.52 4.11
N ASP A 27 1.14 -11.75 4.44
CA ASP A 27 1.78 -12.95 3.89
C ASP A 27 1.23 -13.34 2.50
N ASP A 28 0.17 -12.68 2.00
CA ASP A 28 -0.45 -12.96 0.70
C ASP A 28 0.41 -12.44 -0.47
N LEU A 29 1.38 -13.26 -0.88
CA LEU A 29 2.23 -13.00 -2.05
C LEU A 29 1.53 -13.24 -3.39
N ASP A 30 0.30 -13.75 -3.38
CA ASP A 30 -0.50 -13.99 -4.57
C ASP A 30 -1.56 -12.90 -4.79
N PHE A 31 -1.62 -11.91 -3.90
CA PHE A 31 -2.54 -10.77 -3.96
C PHE A 31 -3.99 -11.22 -4.13
N THR A 32 -4.36 -12.32 -3.48
CA THR A 32 -5.71 -12.90 -3.48
C THR A 32 -6.73 -11.89 -3.00
N ALA A 33 -6.42 -11.14 -1.92
CA ALA A 33 -7.31 -10.11 -1.41
C ALA A 33 -7.58 -8.98 -2.43
N VAL A 34 -6.60 -8.65 -3.28
CA VAL A 34 -6.75 -7.66 -4.35
C VAL A 34 -7.63 -8.21 -5.47
N LYS A 35 -7.43 -9.47 -5.84
CA LYS A 35 -8.24 -10.16 -6.86
C LYS A 35 -9.71 -10.24 -6.41
N ASP A 36 -9.95 -10.62 -5.15
CA ASP A 36 -11.29 -10.68 -4.56
C ASP A 36 -11.94 -9.29 -4.51
N TRP A 37 -11.18 -8.26 -4.13
CA TRP A 37 -11.67 -6.89 -4.15
C TRP A 37 -12.05 -6.43 -5.57
N LYS A 38 -11.23 -6.74 -6.58
CA LYS A 38 -11.54 -6.42 -7.99
C LYS A 38 -12.75 -7.20 -8.50
N ALA A 39 -12.92 -8.46 -8.09
CA ALA A 39 -14.10 -9.24 -8.43
C ALA A 39 -15.39 -8.65 -7.83
N ALA A 40 -15.31 -8.10 -6.62
CA ALA A 40 -16.42 -7.42 -5.96
C ALA A 40 -16.70 -6.00 -6.51
N HIS A 41 -15.74 -5.38 -7.19
CA HIS A 41 -15.86 -4.04 -7.78
C HIS A 41 -15.51 -4.06 -9.28
N PRO A 42 -16.38 -4.62 -10.14
CA PRO A 42 -16.08 -4.74 -11.57
C PRO A 42 -15.75 -3.38 -12.21
N GLY A 43 -14.64 -3.33 -12.94
CA GLY A 43 -14.14 -2.11 -13.59
C GLY A 43 -13.29 -1.21 -12.69
N ALA A 44 -13.24 -1.47 -11.38
CA ALA A 44 -12.32 -0.77 -10.48
C ALA A 44 -10.87 -1.19 -10.74
N LYS A 45 -9.95 -0.24 -10.56
CA LYS A 45 -8.52 -0.42 -10.80
C LYS A 45 -7.76 -0.54 -9.49
N ALA A 46 -6.62 -1.23 -9.52
CA ALA A 46 -5.72 -1.36 -8.39
C ALA A 46 -4.34 -0.78 -8.75
N ILE A 47 -3.83 0.14 -7.93
CA ILE A 47 -2.54 0.82 -8.17
C ILE A 47 -1.54 0.39 -7.10
N GLY A 48 -0.55 -0.36 -7.55
CA GLY A 48 0.67 -0.69 -6.82
C GLY A 48 1.46 0.55 -6.44
N TYR A 49 2.08 0.55 -5.27
CA TYR A 49 3.02 1.57 -4.87
C TYR A 49 4.10 0.99 -3.96
N LEU A 50 5.33 1.47 -4.11
CA LEU A 50 6.38 1.20 -3.13
C LEU A 50 6.33 2.24 -2.00
N PRO A 51 6.74 1.90 -0.77
CA PRO A 51 6.94 2.87 0.29
C PRO A 51 7.93 3.97 -0.13
N ILE A 52 7.89 5.18 0.43
CA ILE A 52 7.12 5.62 1.61
C ILE A 52 6.14 6.76 1.26
N TYR A 53 6.55 7.68 0.39
CA TYR A 53 5.91 9.00 0.21
C TYR A 53 4.87 9.05 -0.91
N VAL A 54 4.06 8.00 -1.05
CA VAL A 54 3.04 7.95 -2.11
C VAL A 54 1.73 8.54 -1.59
N PRO A 55 1.11 9.50 -2.32
CA PRO A 55 -0.15 10.13 -1.94
C PRO A 55 -1.34 9.18 -2.21
N ARG A 56 -1.55 8.23 -1.30
CA ARG A 56 -2.58 7.18 -1.39
C ARG A 56 -4.00 7.78 -1.53
N GLU A 57 -4.20 8.96 -0.97
CA GLU A 57 -5.45 9.71 -1.04
C GLU A 57 -5.89 9.99 -2.47
N ILE A 58 -4.97 10.26 -3.39
CA ILE A 58 -5.30 10.55 -4.80
C ILE A 58 -5.76 9.28 -5.51
N ILE A 59 -5.10 8.14 -5.24
CA ILE A 59 -5.50 6.82 -5.75
C ILE A 59 -6.91 6.47 -5.27
N HIS A 60 -7.14 6.60 -3.97
CA HIS A 60 -8.45 6.33 -3.36
C HIS A 60 -9.53 7.30 -3.86
N ALA A 61 -9.21 8.60 -4.01
CA ALA A 61 -10.13 9.59 -4.56
C ALA A 61 -10.50 9.32 -6.02
N ALA A 62 -9.66 8.59 -6.77
CA ALA A 62 -9.97 8.11 -8.12
C ALA A 62 -10.91 6.89 -8.13
N GLY A 63 -11.28 6.34 -6.96
CA GLY A 63 -12.06 5.11 -6.84
C GLY A 63 -11.23 3.84 -7.09
N MET A 64 -9.90 3.94 -6.95
CA MET A 64 -8.98 2.81 -7.14
C MET A 64 -8.49 2.29 -5.80
N LEU A 65 -8.07 1.02 -5.77
CA LEU A 65 -7.45 0.42 -4.59
C LEU A 65 -5.95 0.74 -4.57
N PRO A 66 -5.42 1.46 -3.56
CA PRO A 66 -3.98 1.61 -3.37
C PRO A 66 -3.38 0.34 -2.75
N VAL A 67 -2.32 -0.18 -3.39
CA VAL A 67 -1.66 -1.46 -3.11
C VAL A 67 -0.20 -1.26 -2.74
N GLY A 68 0.12 -1.35 -1.46
CA GLY A 68 1.50 -1.21 -0.99
C GLY A 68 2.27 -2.51 -1.19
N ILE A 69 3.35 -2.42 -1.96
CA ILE A 69 4.24 -3.54 -2.25
C ILE A 69 5.52 -3.37 -1.43
N LEU A 70 5.83 -4.32 -0.56
CA LEU A 70 7.07 -4.32 0.24
C LEU A 70 8.04 -5.44 -0.19
N GLY A 71 8.01 -5.80 -1.48
CA GLY A 71 8.72 -6.96 -2.00
C GLY A 71 8.09 -8.28 -1.52
N GLY A 72 8.77 -9.39 -1.81
CA GLY A 72 8.25 -10.74 -1.58
C GLY A 72 8.61 -11.39 -0.25
N GLY A 73 9.31 -10.69 0.65
CA GLY A 73 9.77 -11.27 1.93
C GLY A 73 10.68 -12.49 1.75
N ASP A 74 11.26 -13.01 2.83
CA ASP A 74 12.17 -14.19 2.78
C ASP A 74 11.54 -15.45 2.17
N GLN A 75 10.21 -15.50 2.10
CA GLN A 75 9.42 -16.59 1.52
C GLN A 75 9.52 -16.70 -0.01
N LEU A 76 9.85 -15.61 -0.72
CA LEU A 76 9.99 -15.62 -2.17
C LEU A 76 11.45 -15.82 -2.59
N GLU A 77 11.75 -16.90 -3.31
CA GLU A 77 13.06 -17.05 -3.96
C GLU A 77 13.18 -16.06 -5.12
N VAL A 78 14.32 -15.36 -5.19
CA VAL A 78 14.59 -14.38 -6.26
C VAL A 78 15.51 -15.04 -7.27
N ILE A 79 14.95 -15.46 -8.40
CA ILE A 79 15.68 -16.18 -9.46
C ILE A 79 15.87 -15.26 -10.66
N HIS A 80 14.79 -14.68 -11.16
CA HIS A 80 14.81 -13.78 -12.30
C HIS A 80 15.21 -12.36 -11.90
N GLY A 81 14.86 -11.92 -10.70
CA GLY A 81 15.19 -10.57 -10.21
C GLY A 81 16.70 -10.28 -10.14
N ASP A 82 17.52 -11.31 -9.89
CA ASP A 82 18.99 -11.21 -9.84
C ASP A 82 19.63 -11.00 -11.23
N ALA A 83 18.88 -11.21 -12.32
CA ALA A 83 19.33 -10.83 -13.67
C ALA A 83 19.25 -9.31 -13.92
N TYR A 84 18.42 -8.60 -13.14
CA TYR A 84 18.17 -7.17 -13.30
C TYR A 84 18.91 -6.31 -12.27
N TYR A 85 19.32 -6.91 -11.15
CA TYR A 85 19.98 -6.24 -10.04
C TYR A 85 21.14 -7.05 -9.51
N GLN A 86 22.17 -6.34 -9.08
CA GLN A 86 23.34 -6.94 -8.46
C GLN A 86 23.01 -7.47 -7.05
N SER A 87 23.78 -8.47 -6.60
CA SER A 87 23.57 -9.14 -5.31
C SER A 87 23.68 -8.22 -4.08
N TYR A 88 24.37 -7.08 -4.19
CA TYR A 88 24.52 -6.10 -3.12
C TYR A 88 23.32 -5.15 -2.98
N ILE A 89 22.36 -5.21 -3.91
CA ILE A 89 21.15 -4.38 -3.87
C ILE A 89 20.18 -4.92 -2.82
N CYS A 90 19.48 -4.01 -2.12
CA CYS A 90 18.47 -4.37 -1.13
C CYS A 90 17.38 -5.27 -1.73
N ARG A 91 16.77 -6.10 -0.89
CA ARG A 91 15.93 -7.20 -1.36
C ARG A 91 14.57 -6.77 -1.91
N ILE A 92 14.06 -5.61 -1.48
CA ILE A 92 12.75 -5.08 -1.89
C ILE A 92 12.65 -5.01 -3.42
N PRO A 93 13.47 -4.24 -4.15
CA PRO A 93 13.35 -4.12 -5.61
C PRO A 93 13.56 -5.45 -6.34
N ARG A 94 14.49 -6.29 -5.87
CA ARG A 94 14.80 -7.60 -6.46
C ARG A 94 13.63 -8.58 -6.36
N SER A 95 12.97 -8.62 -5.21
CA SER A 95 11.77 -9.46 -5.03
C SER A 95 10.52 -8.84 -5.64
N THR A 96 10.41 -7.51 -5.70
CA THR A 96 9.29 -6.85 -6.39
C THR A 96 9.30 -7.14 -7.89
N ILE A 97 10.46 -7.07 -8.56
CA ILE A 97 10.53 -7.43 -9.98
C ILE A 97 10.25 -8.92 -10.21
N GLU A 98 10.67 -9.80 -9.29
CA GLU A 98 10.31 -11.22 -9.32
C GLU A 98 8.80 -11.44 -9.26
N LEU A 99 8.09 -10.76 -8.34
CA LEU A 99 6.63 -10.80 -8.26
C LEU A 99 5.96 -10.32 -9.57
N GLY A 100 6.55 -9.32 -10.22
CA GLY A 100 6.08 -8.85 -11.52
C GLY A 100 6.30 -9.88 -12.64
N LEU A 101 7.51 -10.44 -12.74
CA LEU A 101 7.88 -11.39 -13.80
C LEU A 101 7.17 -12.74 -13.69
N THR A 102 6.83 -13.14 -12.46
CA THR A 102 6.06 -14.38 -12.20
C THR A 102 4.55 -14.20 -12.34
N GLY A 103 4.08 -13.02 -12.76
CA GLY A 103 2.66 -12.72 -12.98
C GLY A 103 1.84 -12.51 -11.70
N ARG A 104 2.46 -12.55 -10.51
CA ARG A 104 1.76 -12.34 -9.23
C ARG A 104 1.16 -10.94 -9.12
N LEU A 105 1.78 -9.96 -9.79
CA LEU A 105 1.31 -8.56 -9.82
C LEU A 105 0.38 -8.23 -11.01
N ASP A 106 -0.06 -9.21 -11.81
CA ASP A 106 -0.88 -8.96 -13.00
C ASP A 106 -2.25 -8.35 -12.67
N CYS A 107 -2.72 -8.55 -11.44
CA CYS A 107 -3.96 -7.96 -10.93
C CYS A 107 -3.90 -6.43 -10.82
N LEU A 108 -2.70 -5.83 -10.82
CA LEU A 108 -2.49 -4.39 -10.76
C LEU A 108 -2.67 -3.74 -12.14
N ASP A 109 -3.23 -2.53 -12.15
CA ASP A 109 -3.41 -1.69 -13.36
C ASP A 109 -2.28 -0.66 -13.52
N GLY A 110 -1.51 -0.44 -12.46
CA GLY A 110 -0.35 0.44 -12.49
C GLY A 110 0.52 0.34 -11.26
N MET A 111 1.70 0.97 -11.31
CA MET A 111 2.70 0.96 -10.25
C MET A 111 3.33 2.35 -10.07
N LEU A 112 3.39 2.82 -8.83
CA LEU A 112 4.02 4.07 -8.42
C LEU A 112 5.35 3.81 -7.70
N PHE A 113 6.37 4.56 -8.11
CA PHE A 113 7.73 4.46 -7.60
C PHE A 113 8.15 5.79 -6.99
N PRO A 114 8.10 5.97 -5.66
CA PRO A 114 8.52 7.23 -5.05
C PRO A 114 10.04 7.40 -5.09
N SER A 115 10.47 8.65 -5.21
CA SER A 115 11.87 9.09 -5.18
C SER A 115 12.47 8.99 -3.77
N ILE A 116 12.77 7.76 -3.34
CA ILE A 116 13.38 7.46 -2.03
C ILE A 116 14.84 7.00 -2.11
N CYS A 117 15.24 6.36 -3.20
CA CYS A 117 16.62 5.95 -3.44
C CYS A 117 16.84 5.65 -4.93
N ASP A 118 18.12 5.61 -5.33
CA ASP A 118 18.50 5.34 -6.72
C ASP A 118 18.02 3.97 -7.23
N VAL A 119 17.90 2.99 -6.35
CA VAL A 119 17.48 1.64 -6.74
C VAL A 119 16.00 1.63 -7.16
N ILE A 120 15.14 2.31 -6.41
CA ILE A 120 13.71 2.43 -6.75
C ILE A 120 13.50 3.30 -8.00
N ARG A 121 14.32 4.34 -8.18
CA ARG A 121 14.36 5.11 -9.42
C ARG A 121 14.67 4.21 -10.62
N ASN A 122 15.71 3.38 -10.53
CA ASN A 122 16.04 2.42 -11.59
C ASN A 122 14.93 1.37 -11.79
N LEU A 123 14.27 0.94 -10.71
CA LEU A 123 13.16 -0.01 -10.79
C LEU A 123 11.99 0.54 -11.59
N SER A 124 11.68 1.82 -11.44
CA SER A 124 10.64 2.47 -12.24
C SER A 124 10.96 2.40 -13.74
N GLY A 125 12.22 2.60 -14.13
CA GLY A 125 12.67 2.46 -15.52
C GLY A 125 12.56 1.03 -16.03
N MET A 126 12.96 0.05 -15.21
CA MET A 126 12.75 -1.37 -15.54
C MET A 126 11.27 -1.69 -15.74
N TRP A 127 10.40 -1.16 -14.89
CA TRP A 127 8.96 -1.37 -15.00
C TRP A 127 8.38 -0.81 -16.29
N GLN A 128 8.82 0.39 -16.69
CA GLN A 128 8.44 1.00 -17.97
C GLN A 128 8.90 0.17 -19.18
N LEU A 129 10.00 -0.59 -19.06
CA LEU A 129 10.49 -1.45 -20.13
C LEU A 129 9.75 -2.78 -20.20
N LEU A 130 9.45 -3.39 -19.05
CA LEU A 130 8.92 -4.74 -18.94
C LEU A 130 7.38 -4.79 -19.02
N PHE A 131 6.67 -3.81 -18.46
CA PHE A 131 5.21 -3.83 -18.31
C PHE A 131 4.55 -2.69 -19.10
N LYS A 132 4.61 -2.79 -20.43
CA LYS A 132 4.16 -1.74 -21.37
C LYS A 132 2.65 -1.47 -21.34
N ASP A 133 1.88 -2.42 -20.86
CA ASP A 133 0.43 -2.38 -20.74
C ASP A 133 -0.05 -1.76 -19.42
N LYS A 134 0.86 -1.52 -18.46
CA LYS A 134 0.54 -0.98 -17.13
C LYS A 134 0.89 0.50 -17.03
N TYR A 135 0.15 1.24 -16.21
CA TYR A 135 0.54 2.60 -15.86
C TYR A 135 1.79 2.56 -14.96
N VAL A 136 2.81 3.35 -15.31
CA VAL A 136 4.04 3.44 -14.51
C VAL A 136 4.41 4.90 -14.33
N LYS A 137 4.49 5.33 -13.07
CA LYS A 137 4.93 6.69 -12.74
C LYS A 137 5.98 6.66 -11.65
N TYR A 138 7.12 7.24 -11.98
CA TYR A 138 8.08 7.69 -10.99
C TYR A 138 7.53 8.96 -10.35
N PHE A 139 7.34 8.93 -9.04
CA PHE A 139 6.78 10.04 -8.28
C PHE A 139 7.91 10.74 -7.53
N ASP A 140 8.34 11.88 -8.06
CA ASP A 140 9.44 12.61 -7.48
C ASP A 140 8.98 13.48 -6.30
N VAL A 141 9.84 13.56 -5.29
CA VAL A 141 9.56 14.32 -4.07
C VAL A 141 10.71 15.29 -3.82
N PRO A 142 10.42 16.50 -3.33
CA PRO A 142 11.46 17.49 -3.08
C PRO A 142 12.41 17.00 -1.98
N GLN A 143 13.71 17.00 -2.27
CA GLN A 143 14.76 16.59 -1.33
C GLN A 143 15.07 17.69 -0.30
N THR A 144 14.90 18.95 -0.69
CA THR A 144 15.03 20.13 0.19
C THR A 144 13.74 20.92 0.11
N TYR A 145 13.12 21.21 1.25
CA TYR A 145 11.83 21.86 1.27
C TYR A 145 11.94 23.38 1.48
N ARG A 146 11.46 24.12 0.50
CA ARG A 146 11.13 25.55 0.55
C ARG A 146 9.80 25.76 -0.18
N ASP A 147 8.84 26.43 0.44
CA ASP A 147 7.48 26.56 -0.08
C ASP A 147 7.43 27.13 -1.50
N ASP A 148 8.25 28.15 -1.79
CA ASP A 148 8.27 28.86 -3.06
C ASP A 148 8.75 28.01 -4.24
N ILE A 149 9.71 27.09 -3.99
CA ILE A 149 10.33 26.27 -5.02
C ILE A 149 9.83 24.83 -4.95
N ALA A 150 10.08 24.17 -3.82
CA ALA A 150 9.73 22.77 -3.60
C ALA A 150 8.23 22.57 -3.42
N GLY A 151 7.55 23.51 -2.77
CA GLY A 151 6.09 23.47 -2.63
C GLY A 151 5.39 23.56 -3.98
N THR A 152 5.79 24.53 -4.82
CA THR A 152 5.29 24.68 -6.20
C THR A 152 5.54 23.42 -7.04
N PHE A 153 6.76 22.87 -7.00
CA PHE A 153 7.10 21.61 -7.67
C PHE A 153 6.22 20.45 -7.20
N TYR A 154 6.07 20.29 -5.88
CA TYR A 154 5.30 19.19 -5.32
C TYR A 154 3.82 19.27 -5.67
N ILE A 155 3.23 20.47 -5.64
CA ILE A 155 1.85 20.71 -6.11
C ILE A 155 1.72 20.27 -7.57
N HIS A 156 2.67 20.62 -8.43
CA HIS A 156 2.65 20.22 -9.84
C HIS A 156 2.71 18.69 -10.00
N GLU A 157 3.57 17.99 -9.26
CA GLU A 157 3.63 16.52 -9.30
C GLU A 157 2.32 15.88 -8.82
N LEU A 158 1.70 16.43 -7.77
CA LEU A 158 0.40 15.95 -7.28
C LEU A 158 -0.73 16.18 -8.29
N GLN A 159 -0.76 17.34 -8.97
CA GLN A 159 -1.75 17.60 -10.02
C GLN A 159 -1.56 16.68 -11.23
N THR A 160 -0.31 16.44 -11.64
CA THR A 160 0.00 15.49 -12.72
C THR A 160 -0.51 14.09 -12.36
N LEU A 161 -0.26 13.63 -11.14
CA LEU A 161 -0.77 12.34 -10.67
C LEU A 161 -2.30 12.30 -10.62
N ARG A 162 -2.96 13.39 -10.17
CA ARG A 162 -4.42 13.53 -10.17
C ARG A 162 -5.00 13.40 -11.57
N GLU A 163 -4.39 14.05 -12.56
CA GLU A 163 -4.82 14.00 -13.96
C GLU A 163 -4.64 12.60 -14.55
N ASP A 164 -3.48 11.99 -14.35
CA ASP A 164 -3.18 10.64 -14.84
C ASP A 164 -4.17 9.61 -14.29
N LEU A 165 -4.38 9.60 -12.98
CA LEU A 165 -5.32 8.68 -12.34
C LEU A 165 -6.77 9.00 -12.71
N GLY A 166 -7.12 10.26 -12.94
CA GLY A 166 -8.43 10.65 -13.47
C GLY A 166 -8.67 10.10 -14.87
N LYS A 167 -7.69 10.22 -15.78
CA LYS A 167 -7.76 9.63 -17.13
C LYS A 167 -7.93 8.11 -17.05
N MET A 168 -7.17 7.45 -16.18
CA MET A 168 -7.31 6.01 -15.95
C MET A 168 -8.67 5.61 -15.38
N ALA A 169 -9.26 6.43 -14.51
CA ALA A 169 -10.60 6.21 -13.95
C ALA A 169 -11.71 6.56 -14.95
N GLY A 170 -11.40 7.24 -16.06
CA GLY A 170 -12.39 7.75 -17.01
C GLY A 170 -13.21 8.92 -16.47
N ARG A 171 -12.75 9.59 -15.41
CA ARG A 171 -13.43 10.75 -14.80
C ARG A 171 -12.45 11.72 -14.17
N THR A 172 -12.83 12.99 -14.07
CA THR A 172 -12.07 13.96 -13.29
C THR A 172 -12.19 13.67 -11.79
N ILE A 173 -11.06 13.67 -11.08
CA ILE A 173 -11.04 13.64 -9.61
C ILE A 173 -11.38 15.05 -9.14
N THR A 174 -12.44 15.24 -8.37
CA THR A 174 -12.86 16.56 -7.87
C THR A 174 -12.14 16.94 -6.58
N ASP A 175 -12.20 18.21 -6.18
CA ASP A 175 -11.65 18.63 -4.89
C ASP A 175 -12.43 18.03 -3.72
N ASP A 176 -13.73 17.80 -3.89
CA ASP A 176 -14.57 17.13 -2.88
C ASP A 176 -14.16 15.66 -2.71
N ASP A 177 -13.86 14.94 -3.81
CA ASP A 177 -13.32 13.58 -3.76
C ASP A 177 -12.00 13.52 -2.96
N LEU A 178 -11.11 14.49 -3.20
CA LEU A 178 -9.84 14.59 -2.47
C LEU A 178 -10.07 14.89 -0.99
N ARG A 179 -10.95 15.83 -0.64
CA ARG A 179 -11.26 16.16 0.76
C ARG A 179 -11.85 14.96 1.50
N ASN A 180 -12.76 14.23 0.86
CA ASN A 180 -13.34 13.01 1.42
C ASN A 180 -12.28 11.95 1.65
N SER A 181 -11.42 11.69 0.66
CA SER A 181 -10.32 10.74 0.77
C SER A 181 -9.33 11.11 1.87
N ILE A 182 -8.94 12.39 1.96
CA ILE A 182 -8.05 12.91 3.01
C ILE A 182 -8.66 12.69 4.40
N ALA A 183 -9.97 12.92 4.57
CA ALA A 183 -10.64 12.69 5.84
C ALA A 183 -10.51 11.22 6.30
N VAL A 184 -10.81 10.26 5.41
CA VAL A 184 -10.69 8.83 5.71
C VAL A 184 -9.24 8.45 6.07
N TYR A 185 -8.25 8.92 5.32
CA TYR A 185 -6.84 8.64 5.63
C TYR A 185 -6.37 9.32 6.92
N ASN A 186 -6.92 10.48 7.29
CA ASN A 186 -6.61 11.13 8.55
C ASN A 186 -7.20 10.37 9.75
N GLU A 187 -8.41 9.83 9.64
CA GLU A 187 -8.98 8.94 10.67
C GLU A 187 -8.08 7.70 10.88
N ASN A 188 -7.61 7.09 9.78
CA ASN A 188 -6.65 5.98 9.85
C ASN A 188 -5.34 6.37 10.57
N ARG A 189 -4.78 7.55 10.26
CA ARG A 189 -3.56 8.05 10.93
C ARG A 189 -3.77 8.26 12.42
N VAL A 190 -4.93 8.78 12.83
CA VAL A 190 -5.27 8.97 14.25
C VAL A 190 -5.37 7.62 14.95
N ALA A 191 -6.04 6.63 14.35
CA ALA A 191 -6.15 5.29 14.92
C ALA A 191 -4.78 4.64 15.14
N ILE A 192 -3.87 4.75 14.16
CA ILE A 192 -2.49 4.25 14.30
C ILE A 192 -1.72 5.01 15.36
N ALA A 193 -1.81 6.33 15.39
CA ALA A 193 -1.14 7.13 16.41
C ALA A 193 -1.58 6.72 17.83
N GLU A 194 -2.88 6.46 18.02
CA GLU A 194 -3.43 5.99 19.28
C GLU A 194 -2.93 4.59 19.67
N LEU A 195 -2.83 3.67 18.71
CA LEU A 195 -2.22 2.36 18.93
C LEU A 195 -0.75 2.46 19.35
N TYR A 196 0.03 3.33 18.70
CA TYR A 196 1.42 3.59 19.08
C TYR A 196 1.52 4.20 20.49
N ARG A 197 0.60 5.10 20.85
CA ARG A 197 0.51 5.68 22.20
C ARG A 197 0.18 4.62 23.24
N LEU A 198 -0.79 3.74 22.95
CA LEU A 198 -1.14 2.60 23.82
C LEU A 198 0.08 1.71 24.05
N ARG A 199 0.82 1.36 22.99
CA ARG A 199 2.06 0.57 23.09
C ARG A 199 3.11 1.26 23.97
N ALA A 200 3.26 2.58 23.87
CA ALA A 200 4.23 3.32 24.68
C ALA A 200 3.91 3.26 26.18
N VAL A 201 2.62 3.25 26.55
CA VAL A 201 2.17 3.19 27.95
C VAL A 201 2.05 1.74 28.46
N GLN A 202 1.61 0.82 27.61
CA GLN A 202 1.29 -0.58 27.97
C GLN A 202 1.86 -1.56 26.91
N PRO A 203 3.19 -1.72 26.83
CA PRO A 203 3.83 -2.51 25.77
C PRO A 203 3.44 -3.99 25.77
N TRP A 204 3.00 -4.56 26.89
CA TRP A 204 2.54 -5.95 26.99
C TRP A 204 1.17 -6.19 26.33
N GLN A 205 0.37 -5.15 26.10
CA GLN A 205 -0.93 -5.26 25.42
C GLN A 205 -0.83 -5.17 23.90
N ALA A 206 0.26 -4.57 23.39
CA ALA A 206 0.52 -4.44 21.96
C ALA A 206 1.94 -4.93 21.61
N PRO A 207 2.16 -6.26 21.58
CA PRO A 207 3.46 -6.84 21.25
C PRO A 207 3.91 -6.41 19.85
N THR A 208 5.23 -6.24 19.67
CA THR A 208 5.83 -5.80 18.39
C THR A 208 5.36 -6.62 17.20
N ARG A 209 5.20 -7.95 17.36
CA ARG A 209 4.74 -8.84 16.28
C ARG A 209 3.36 -8.44 15.73
N SER A 210 2.42 -8.11 16.60
CA SER A 210 1.06 -7.70 16.22
C SER A 210 1.03 -6.33 15.54
N LEU A 211 1.96 -5.45 15.90
CA LEU A 211 2.07 -4.11 15.30
C LEU A 211 2.78 -4.10 13.96
N VAL A 212 3.74 -5.01 13.76
CA VAL A 212 4.42 -5.16 12.48
C VAL A 212 3.43 -5.69 11.45
N SER A 213 2.63 -6.71 11.77
CA SER A 213 1.61 -7.19 10.84
C SER A 213 0.56 -6.12 10.53
N GLU A 214 0.11 -5.33 11.51
CA GLU A 214 -0.84 -4.24 11.28
C GLU A 214 -0.24 -3.12 10.41
N ARG A 215 0.93 -2.59 10.78
CA ARG A 215 1.59 -1.51 10.03
C ARG A 215 1.93 -1.96 8.60
N LEU A 216 2.36 -3.21 8.44
CA LEU A 216 2.65 -3.76 7.13
C LEU A 216 1.38 -4.09 6.35
N SER A 217 0.28 -4.46 7.00
CA SER A 217 -1.04 -4.60 6.37
C SER A 217 -1.62 -3.27 5.87
N GLN A 218 -1.25 -2.13 6.46
CA GLN A 218 -1.59 -0.82 5.89
C GLN A 218 -0.92 -0.59 4.53
N TYR A 219 0.20 -1.28 4.28
CA TYR A 219 0.79 -1.37 2.96
C TYR A 219 0.11 -2.49 2.16
N SER A 220 -0.18 -3.67 2.72
CA SER A 220 -0.74 -4.81 1.99
C SER A 220 -2.28 -4.97 1.97
N HIS A 221 -3.05 -3.89 2.19
CA HIS A 221 -4.50 -3.70 1.95
C HIS A 221 -5.50 -3.74 3.12
N LEU A 222 -6.61 -3.01 2.91
CA LEU A 222 -7.90 -3.10 3.59
C LEU A 222 -7.99 -2.61 5.04
N THR A 223 -7.58 -1.37 5.31
CA THR A 223 -8.03 -0.67 6.54
C THR A 223 -9.33 0.14 6.36
N MET A 224 -9.92 0.20 5.17
CA MET A 224 -11.03 1.12 4.85
C MET A 224 -12.25 0.47 4.19
N GLN A 225 -12.52 -0.79 4.51
CA GLN A 225 -13.88 -1.34 4.32
C GLN A 225 -14.59 -1.32 5.68
N GLN A 226 -15.08 -0.14 6.04
CA GLN A 226 -16.29 0.08 6.84
C GLN A 226 -17.03 1.27 6.25
#